data_AF-A0A9P6VVT0-F1
#
_entry.id   AF-A0A9P6VVT0-F1
#
_cell.length_a   1.000
_cell.length_b   1.000
_cell.length_c   1.000
_cell.angle_alpha   90.00
_cell.angle_beta   90.00
_cell.angle_gamma   90.00
#
_symmetry.space_group_name_H-M   'P 1'
#
loop_
_entity.id
_entity.type
_entity.pdbx_description
1 polymer ?
#
loop_
_entity_poly.entity_id
_entity_poly.type
_entity_poly.pdbx_seq_one_letter_code
_entity_poly.pdbx_strand_id
1 'polypeptide(L)'
;MANEIEELAQLKGKLWYHLEMILQEIESRDNNVKITHSKKYINALMEVILVRLEEMTNDLEQFSEHDTGRPTKQIQIEDLKLYLRNSSHLQDIILPKRK
;
A
#
# COMPACT_ATOMS: atom_id res chain seq x y z
N MET A 1 23.45 -6.99 3.15
CA MET A 1 23.46 -6.01 4.26
C MET A 1 23.66 -4.57 3.78
N ALA A 2 24.85 -4.11 3.37
CA ALA A 2 25.03 -2.71 2.95
C ALA A 2 24.15 -2.32 1.74
N ASN A 3 24.05 -3.21 0.75
CA ASN A 3 23.25 -3.02 -0.46
C ASN A 3 21.73 -2.98 -0.17
N GLU A 4 21.23 -3.84 0.72
CA GLU A 4 19.80 -3.88 1.10
C GLU A 4 19.37 -2.62 1.86
N ILE A 5 20.27 -2.08 2.71
CA ILE A 5 20.01 -0.81 3.43
C ILE A 5 19.91 0.34 2.44
N GLU A 6 20.79 0.37 1.43
CA GLU A 6 20.77 1.40 0.38
C GLU A 6 19.52 1.29 -0.50
N GLU A 7 19.16 0.08 -0.93
CA GLU A 7 17.93 -0.19 -1.70
C GLU A 7 16.68 0.24 -0.92
N LEU A 8 16.59 -0.10 0.37
CA LEU A 8 15.48 0.30 1.21
C LEU A 8 15.41 1.83 1.35
N ALA A 9 16.55 2.50 1.55
CA ALA A 9 16.59 3.95 1.62
C ALA A 9 16.10 4.61 0.31
N GLN A 10 16.48 4.05 -0.85
CA GLN A 10 16.01 4.53 -2.15
C GLN A 10 14.48 4.33 -2.32
N LEU A 11 13.94 3.18 -1.89
CA LEU A 11 12.50 2.91 -1.93
C LEU A 11 11.73 3.86 -1.00
N LYS A 12 12.23 4.10 0.22
CA LYS A 12 11.68 5.09 1.16
C LYS A 12 11.65 6.48 0.56
N GLY A 13 12.74 6.92 -0.07
CA GLY A 13 12.80 8.22 -0.74
C GLY A 13 11.75 8.39 -1.85
N LYS A 14 11.55 7.35 -2.67
CA LYS A 14 10.50 7.35 -3.71
C LYS A 14 9.09 7.41 -3.12
N LEU A 15 8.81 6.58 -2.11
CA LEU A 15 7.52 6.57 -1.42
C LEU A 15 7.22 7.92 -0.76
N TRP A 16 8.20 8.49 -0.07
CA TRP A 16 8.09 9.81 0.56
C TRP A 16 7.69 10.89 -0.45
N TYR A 17 8.36 10.93 -1.61
CA TYR A 17 8.06 11.88 -2.68
C TYR A 17 6.62 11.75 -3.19
N HIS A 18 6.17 10.52 -3.44
CA HIS A 18 4.79 10.28 -3.87
C HIS A 18 3.77 10.68 -2.80
N LEU A 19 4.06 10.44 -1.51
CA LEU A 19 3.20 10.87 -0.42
C LEU A 19 3.09 12.39 -0.34
N GLU A 20 4.20 13.11 -0.51
CA GLU A 20 4.19 14.58 -0.56
C GLU A 20 3.29 15.09 -1.71
N MET A 21 3.41 14.51 -2.91
CA MET A 21 2.57 14.89 -4.04
C MET A 21 1.07 14.65 -3.78
N ILE A 22 0.71 13.48 -3.25
CA ILE A 22 -0.68 13.13 -2.91
C ILE A 22 -1.24 14.11 -1.88
N LEU A 23 -0.46 14.44 -0.84
CA LEU A 23 -0.88 15.37 0.19
C LEU A 23 -1.05 16.78 -0.35
N GLN A 24 -0.14 17.27 -1.19
CA GLN A 24 -0.30 18.57 -1.86
C GLN A 24 -1.57 18.62 -2.73
N GLU A 25 -1.89 17.53 -3.42
CA GLU A 25 -3.13 17.45 -4.19
C GLU A 25 -4.37 17.51 -3.26
N ILE A 26 -4.35 16.81 -2.13
CA ILE A 26 -5.43 16.85 -1.14
C ILE A 26 -5.59 18.26 -0.55
N GLU A 27 -4.49 18.92 -0.17
CA GLU A 27 -4.48 20.30 0.36
C GLU A 27 -5.07 21.30 -0.65
N SER A 28 -4.84 21.09 -1.95
CA SER A 28 -5.32 21.99 -3.00
C SER A 28 -6.84 21.92 -3.22
N ARG A 29 -7.52 20.88 -2.71
CA ARG A 29 -8.97 20.66 -2.91
C ARG A 29 -9.83 21.41 -1.90
N ASP A 30 -9.30 21.75 -0.73
CA ASP A 30 -10.05 22.45 0.32
C ASP A 30 -9.76 23.95 0.30
N ASN A 31 -10.62 24.70 -0.39
CA ASN A 31 -10.47 26.16 -0.54
C ASN A 31 -10.83 26.96 0.72
N ASN A 32 -11.42 26.33 1.73
CA ASN A 32 -11.94 27.03 2.92
C ASN A 32 -10.99 26.96 4.12
N VAL A 33 -10.12 25.94 4.20
CA VAL A 33 -9.10 25.82 5.24
C VAL A 33 -7.80 25.34 4.63
N LYS A 34 -6.75 26.17 4.74
CA LYS A 34 -5.40 25.79 4.32
C LYS A 34 -4.76 24.87 5.36
N ILE A 35 -5.16 23.61 5.37
CA ILE A 35 -4.48 22.56 6.13
C ILE A 35 -3.16 22.26 5.41
N THR A 36 -2.04 22.23 6.13
CA THR A 36 -0.72 21.88 5.58
C THR A 36 -0.10 20.74 6.37
N HIS A 37 0.50 19.77 5.69
CA HIS A 37 1.14 18.62 6.31
C HIS A 37 2.64 18.87 6.55
N SER A 38 3.10 18.65 7.78
CA SER A 38 4.52 18.82 8.11
C SER A 38 5.37 17.66 7.57
N LYS A 39 6.66 17.91 7.31
CA LYS A 39 7.61 16.84 6.93
C LYS A 39 7.66 15.68 7.91
N LYS A 40 7.51 15.96 9.22
CA LYS A 40 7.45 14.92 10.27
C LYS A 40 6.21 14.03 10.12
N TYR A 41 5.07 14.62 9.73
CA TYR A 41 3.86 13.86 9.44
C TYR A 41 4.07 12.95 8.23
N ILE A 42 4.66 13.45 7.14
CA ILE A 42 4.96 12.65 5.94
C ILE A 42 5.90 11.48 6.29
N ASN A 43 6.94 11.73 7.10
CA ASN A 43 7.83 10.67 7.58
C ASN A 43 7.08 9.60 8.38
N ALA A 44 6.21 10.02 9.31
CA ALA A 44 5.42 9.07 10.10
C ALA A 44 4.46 8.25 9.22
N LEU A 45 3.80 8.90 8.25
CA LEU A 45 2.91 8.24 7.30
C LEU A 45 3.66 7.21 6.44
N MET A 46 4.86 7.56 5.98
CA MET A 46 5.72 6.65 5.23
C MET A 46 6.05 5.38 6.03
N GLU A 47 6.49 5.52 7.29
CA GLU A 47 6.80 4.35 8.14
C GLU A 47 5.55 3.50 8.42
N VAL A 48 4.39 4.13 8.65
CA VAL A 48 3.12 3.39 8.81
C VAL A 48 2.78 2.60 7.56
N ILE A 49 2.93 3.19 6.37
CA ILE A 49 2.66 2.51 5.10
C ILE A 49 3.59 1.30 4.92
N LEU A 50 4.87 1.43 5.27
CA LEU A 50 5.81 0.31 5.20
C LEU A 50 5.40 -0.86 6.10
N VAL A 51 5.03 -0.58 7.35
CA VAL A 51 4.53 -1.62 8.27
C VAL A 51 3.29 -2.29 7.69
N ARG A 52 2.35 -1.51 7.12
CA ARG A 52 1.15 -2.06 6.48
C ARG A 52 1.45 -2.88 5.24
N LEU A 53 2.46 -2.52 4.45
CA LEU A 53 2.90 -3.31 3.29
C LEU A 53 3.46 -4.66 3.73
N GLU A 54 4.25 -4.71 4.80
CA GLU A 54 4.77 -5.96 5.37
C GLU A 54 3.63 -6.86 5.88
N GLU A 55 2.71 -6.31 6.68
CA GLU A 55 1.54 -7.03 7.17
C GLU A 55 0.69 -7.59 6.03
N MET A 56 0.38 -6.77 5.02
CA MET A 56 -0.40 -7.18 3.86
C MET A 56 0.31 -8.27 3.05
N THR A 57 1.63 -8.16 2.87
CA THR A 57 2.41 -9.15 2.14
C THR A 57 2.37 -10.50 2.85
N ASN A 58 2.59 -10.52 4.17
CA ASN A 58 2.54 -11.75 4.96
C ASN A 58 1.17 -12.44 4.88
N ASP A 59 0.07 -11.68 4.97
CA ASP A 59 -1.29 -12.24 4.86
C ASP A 59 -1.53 -12.85 3.47
N LEU A 60 -1.11 -12.15 2.40
CA LEU A 60 -1.29 -12.61 1.02
C LEU A 60 -0.42 -13.82 0.69
N GLU A 61 0.80 -13.89 1.22
CA GLU A 61 1.67 -15.07 1.11
C GLU A 61 1.01 -16.29 1.76
N GLN A 62 0.47 -16.13 2.97
CA GLN A 62 -0.26 -17.21 3.65
C GLN A 62 -1.48 -17.71 2.85
N PHE A 63 -2.24 -16.80 2.23
CA PHE A 63 -3.38 -17.17 1.38
C PHE A 63 -2.93 -17.95 0.13
N SER A 64 -1.86 -17.51 -0.52
CA SER A 64 -1.25 -18.20 -1.67
C SER A 64 -0.70 -19.58 -1.30
N GLU A 65 -0.12 -19.73 -0.10
CA GLU A 65 0.39 -21.01 0.39
C GLU A 65 -0.72 -22.00 0.75
N HIS A 66 -1.82 -21.52 1.34
CA HIS A 66 -2.96 -22.35 1.74
C HIS A 66 -3.68 -22.98 0.55
N ASP A 67 -3.70 -22.33 -0.62
CA ASP A 67 -4.33 -22.90 -1.83
C ASP A 67 -3.44 -23.98 -2.48
N THR A 68 -3.73 -25.25 -2.19
CA THR A 68 -3.02 -26.40 -2.75
C THR A 68 -3.37 -26.68 -4.21
N GLY A 69 -4.37 -25.99 -4.78
CA GLY A 69 -4.84 -26.18 -6.15
C GLY A 69 -4.05 -25.40 -7.20
N ARG A 70 -3.15 -24.49 -6.80
CA ARG A 70 -2.42 -23.63 -7.72
C ARG A 70 -1.09 -24.26 -8.15
N PRO A 71 -0.79 -24.29 -9.47
CA PRO A 71 0.47 -24.84 -9.98
C PRO A 71 1.68 -23.95 -9.67
N THR A 72 1.47 -22.70 -9.30
CA THR A 72 2.53 -21.73 -8.97
C THR A 72 2.13 -20.96 -7.73
N LYS A 73 3.04 -20.90 -6.75
CA LYS A 73 2.91 -20.12 -5.52
C LYS A 73 3.24 -18.66 -5.82
N GLN A 74 2.25 -17.96 -6.35
CA GLN A 74 2.28 -16.53 -6.66
C GLN A 74 1.00 -15.91 -6.09
N ILE A 75 1.11 -14.72 -5.50
CA ILE A 75 -0.05 -13.95 -5.05
C ILE A 75 -0.93 -13.63 -6.27
N GLN A 76 -2.19 -14.06 -6.25
CA GLN A 76 -3.18 -13.86 -7.32
C GLN A 76 -4.33 -12.99 -6.86
N ILE A 77 -5.23 -12.67 -7.80
CA ILE A 77 -6.38 -11.80 -7.53
C ILE A 77 -7.37 -12.43 -6.54
N GLU A 78 -7.38 -13.76 -6.42
CA GLU A 78 -8.12 -14.54 -5.43
C GLU A 78 -7.64 -14.25 -4.01
N ASP A 79 -6.33 -14.07 -3.80
CA ASP A 79 -5.77 -13.74 -2.49
C ASP A 79 -6.11 -12.29 -2.13
N LEU A 80 -6.04 -11.38 -3.10
CA LEU A 80 -6.48 -9.99 -2.93
C LEU A 80 -7.98 -9.90 -2.60
N LYS A 81 -8.83 -10.71 -3.25
CA LYS A 81 -10.26 -10.82 -2.90
C LYS A 81 -10.44 -11.26 -1.45
N LEU A 82 -9.68 -12.26 -1.01
CA LEU A 82 -9.77 -12.80 0.35
C LEU A 82 -9.27 -11.81 1.40
N TYR A 83 -8.20 -11.07 1.10
CA TYR A 83 -7.67 -9.99 1.94
C TYR A 83 -8.68 -8.85 2.08
N LEU A 84 -9.27 -8.42 0.96
CA LEU A 84 -10.24 -7.32 0.93
C LEU A 84 -11.67 -7.74 1.31
N ARG A 85 -11.90 -8.95 1.83
CA ARG A 85 -13.26 -9.49 2.09
C ARG A 85 -14.14 -8.62 3.00
N ASN A 86 -13.53 -7.84 3.87
CA ASN A 86 -14.22 -6.97 4.82
C ASN A 86 -14.33 -5.51 4.35
N SER A 87 -13.81 -5.19 3.17
CA SER A 87 -13.74 -3.83 2.64
C SER A 87 -14.36 -3.78 1.25
N SER A 88 -15.69 -3.84 1.17
CA SER A 88 -16.45 -3.84 -0.09
C SER A 88 -16.08 -2.65 -0.99
N HIS A 89 -15.94 -1.46 -0.41
CA HIS A 89 -15.51 -0.28 -1.15
C HIS A 89 -14.15 -0.44 -1.83
N LEU A 90 -13.17 -1.07 -1.16
CA LEU A 90 -11.86 -1.33 -1.74
C LEU A 90 -11.91 -2.41 -2.82
N GLN A 91 -12.77 -3.42 -2.65
CA GLN A 91 -13.01 -4.40 -3.71
C GLN A 91 -13.53 -3.74 -4.97
N ASP A 92 -14.47 -2.81 -4.86
CA ASP A 92 -15.06 -2.12 -6.02
C ASP A 92 -14.06 -1.24 -6.78
N ILE A 93 -13.06 -0.70 -6.06
CA ILE A 93 -11.99 0.13 -6.64
C ILE A 93 -10.91 -0.73 -7.31
N ILE A 94 -10.47 -1.78 -6.62
CA ILE A 94 -9.24 -2.51 -6.97
C ILE A 94 -9.51 -3.73 -7.84
N LEU A 95 -10.63 -4.43 -7.62
CA LEU A 95 -10.93 -5.65 -8.33
C LEU A 95 -11.64 -5.35 -9.66
N PRO A 96 -11.38 -6.14 -10.72
CA PRO A 96 -12.05 -5.96 -11.99
C PRO A 96 -13.55 -6.15 -11.82
N LYS A 97 -14.32 -5.19 -12.34
CA LYS A 97 -15.78 -5.27 -12.40
C LYS A 97 -16.16 -6.49 -13.20
N ARG A 98 -17.04 -7.34 -12.65
CA ARG A 98 -17.64 -8.45 -13.39
C ARG A 98 -18.38 -7.85 -14.59
N LYS A 99 -17.97 -8.24 -15.81
CA LYS A 99 -18.67 -7.89 -17.05
C LYS A 99 -20.04 -8.55 -17.09
#